data_AF-A0A7S1C6V4-F1
#
_entry.id   AF-A0A7S1C6V4-F1
#
_cell.length_a   1.000
_cell.length_b   1.000
_cell.length_c   1.000
_cell.angle_alpha   90.00
_cell.angle_beta   90.00
_cell.angle_gamma   90.00
#
_symmetry.space_group_name_H-M   'P 1'
#
loop_
_entity.id
_entity.type
_entity.pdbx_description
1 polymer ?
#
loop_
_entity_poly.entity_id
_entity_poly.type
_entity_poly.pdbx_seq_one_letter_code
_entity_poly.pdbx_strand_id
1 'polypeptide(L)'
;VHYCPATNRFTRKDYRDATDFNGDPTGSAYPTKDDEGRPLETEFGLCTYKQHQSLSIQEMPERAPLGQLPRSVDCLLDNDLVDNVKPGDRVQIVGIFRALSGAKAGT
;
A
#
# COMPACT_ATOMS: atom_id res chain seq x y z
N VAL A 1 7.34 -12.87 -8.56
CA VAL A 1 8.34 -13.91 -8.87
C VAL A 1 8.19 -14.26 -10.33
N HIS A 2 9.30 -14.41 -11.04
CA HIS A 2 9.31 -14.64 -12.48
C HIS A 2 10.16 -15.88 -12.77
N TYR A 3 9.71 -16.68 -13.71
CA TYR A 3 10.37 -17.90 -14.16
C TYR A 3 10.91 -17.72 -15.58
N CYS A 4 12.11 -18.21 -15.83
CA CYS A 4 12.69 -18.26 -17.16
C CYS A 4 12.72 -19.71 -17.67
N PRO A 5 11.89 -20.09 -18.67
CA PRO A 5 11.87 -21.46 -19.20
C PRO A 5 13.20 -21.89 -19.84
N ALA A 6 13.98 -20.95 -20.37
CA ALA A 6 15.23 -21.26 -21.06
C ALA A 6 16.38 -21.62 -20.10
N THR A 7 16.35 -21.12 -18.86
CA THR A 7 17.41 -21.36 -17.86
C THR A 7 16.95 -22.16 -16.66
N ASN A 8 15.65 -22.42 -16.54
CA ASN A 8 15.00 -23.01 -15.37
C ASN A 8 15.32 -22.25 -14.07
N ARG A 9 15.49 -20.92 -14.15
CA ARG A 9 15.81 -20.06 -13.00
C ARG A 9 14.63 -19.18 -12.62
N PHE A 10 14.52 -18.92 -11.31
CA PHE A 10 13.57 -17.97 -10.75
C PHE A 10 14.25 -16.64 -10.43
N THR A 11 13.58 -15.55 -10.80
CA THR A 11 13.98 -14.17 -10.50
C THR A 11 12.90 -13.53 -9.64
N ARG A 12 13.30 -12.84 -8.57
CA ARG A 12 12.39 -12.11 -7.69
C ARG A 12 12.63 -10.62 -7.81
N LYS A 13 11.55 -9.86 -7.94
CA LYS A 13 11.54 -8.41 -7.84
C LYS A 13 10.65 -8.02 -6.67
N ASP A 14 11.19 -7.23 -5.76
CA ASP A 14 10.43 -6.68 -4.64
C ASP A 14 9.86 -5.33 -5.04
N TYR A 15 8.55 -5.17 -4.84
CA TYR A 15 7.83 -3.95 -5.09
C TYR A 15 7.62 -3.21 -3.79
N ARG A 16 7.88 -1.91 -3.83
CA ARG A 16 7.69 -0.98 -2.72
C ARG A 16 6.95 0.24 -3.21
N ASP A 17 6.09 0.78 -2.35
CA ASP A 17 5.37 2.02 -2.60
C ASP A 17 5.78 3.14 -1.62
N ALA A 18 5.09 4.28 -1.69
CA ALA A 18 5.36 5.41 -0.81
C ALA A 18 4.88 5.21 0.64
N THR A 19 3.99 4.24 0.86
CA THR A 19 3.41 3.92 2.17
C THR A 19 4.30 2.95 2.96
N ASP A 20 5.10 2.14 2.28
CA ASP A 20 6.13 1.30 2.90
C ASP A 20 7.12 2.13 3.75
N PHE A 21 7.66 1.49 4.79
CA PHE A 21 8.63 2.10 5.71
C PHE A 21 10.08 2.00 5.22
N ASN A 22 10.35 1.18 4.20
CA ASN A 22 11.71 0.74 3.86
C ASN A 22 12.13 1.12 2.44
N GLY A 23 12.85 2.25 2.32
CA GLY A 23 13.50 2.70 1.09
C GLY A 23 12.56 3.34 0.07
N ASP A 24 13.10 3.65 -1.11
CA ASP A 24 12.36 4.41 -2.12
C ASP A 24 11.31 3.57 -2.87
N PRO A 25 10.22 4.20 -3.34
CA PRO A 25 9.22 3.54 -4.17
C PRO A 25 9.83 2.95 -5.44
N THR A 26 9.39 1.74 -5.78
CA THR A 26 9.79 1.07 -7.03
C THR A 26 8.74 1.27 -8.12
N GLY A 27 9.15 1.18 -9.39
CA GLY A 27 8.20 1.18 -10.50
C GLY A 27 7.30 -0.06 -10.50
N SER A 28 6.03 0.12 -10.88
CA SER A 28 4.99 -0.92 -10.91
C SER A 28 5.10 -1.91 -12.07
N ALA A 29 5.99 -1.66 -13.03
CA ALA A 29 6.14 -2.51 -14.21
C ALA A 29 6.73 -3.89 -13.86
N TYR A 30 6.09 -4.93 -14.39
CA TYR A 30 6.62 -6.29 -14.37
C TYR A 30 7.80 -6.43 -15.33
N PRO A 31 8.92 -7.03 -14.90
CA PRO A 31 10.00 -7.39 -15.81
C PRO A 31 9.53 -8.52 -16.72
N THR A 32 9.54 -8.27 -18.03
CA THR A 32 9.13 -9.24 -19.06
C THR A 32 10.31 -9.98 -19.68
N LYS A 33 11.53 -9.48 -19.44
CA LYS A 33 12.79 -10.06 -19.92
C LYS A 33 13.84 -10.05 -18.83
N ASP A 34 14.76 -11.02 -18.89
CA ASP A 34 15.94 -11.03 -18.05
C ASP A 34 17.07 -10.13 -18.63
N ASP A 35 18.21 -10.09 -17.93
CA ASP A 35 19.38 -9.28 -18.31
C ASP A 35 19.98 -9.69 -19.67
N GLU A 36 19.72 -10.92 -20.12
CA GLU A 36 20.17 -11.48 -21.40
C GLU A 36 19.08 -11.39 -22.50
N GLY A 37 17.94 -10.75 -22.20
CA GLY A 37 16.83 -10.51 -23.13
C GLY A 37 15.88 -11.70 -23.34
N ARG A 38 16.02 -12.78 -22.56
CA ARG A 38 15.13 -13.96 -22.61
C ARG A 38 13.79 -13.63 -21.96
N PRO A 39 12.67 -14.20 -22.46
CA PRO A 39 11.35 -13.94 -21.90
C PRO A 39 11.22 -14.50 -20.48
N LEU A 40 10.53 -13.75 -19.63
CA LEU A 40 10.17 -14.12 -18.28
C LEU A 40 8.66 -14.32 -18.17
N GLU A 41 8.26 -15.44 -17.59
CA GLU A 41 6.89 -15.75 -17.24
C GLU A 41 6.63 -15.37 -15.78
N THR A 42 5.46 -14.80 -15.48
CA THR A 42 5.14 -14.37 -14.11
C THR A 42 4.40 -15.47 -13.37
N GLU A 43 5.01 -15.95 -12.30
CA GLU A 43 4.45 -17.00 -11.47
C GLU A 43 3.61 -16.41 -10.34
N PHE A 44 2.32 -16.23 -10.59
CA PHE A 44 1.40 -15.62 -9.63
C PHE A 44 1.28 -16.42 -8.33
N GLY A 45 1.36 -17.76 -8.38
CA GLY A 45 1.24 -18.62 -7.20
C GLY A 45 2.40 -18.51 -6.21
N LEU A 46 3.56 -18.04 -6.66
CA LEU A 46 4.75 -17.83 -5.83
C LEU A 46 4.91 -16.36 -5.39
N CYS A 47 4.04 -15.47 -5.85
CA CYS A 47 4.06 -14.07 -5.45
C CYS A 47 3.45 -13.90 -4.05
N THR A 48 4.06 -13.06 -3.24
CA THR A 48 3.50 -12.62 -1.97
C THR A 48 2.75 -11.32 -2.17
N TYR A 49 1.51 -11.26 -1.69
CA TYR A 49 0.66 -10.09 -1.74
C TYR A 49 0.39 -9.61 -0.32
N LYS A 50 0.33 -8.28 -0.14
CA LYS A 50 -0.07 -7.66 1.12
C LYS A 50 -1.45 -7.06 0.96
N GLN A 51 -2.25 -7.13 2.02
CA GLN A 51 -3.54 -6.45 2.07
C GLN A 51 -3.31 -5.00 2.50
N HIS A 52 -4.06 -4.09 1.90
CA HIS A 52 -3.99 -2.65 2.14
C HIS A 52 -5.40 -2.06 2.13
N GLN A 53 -5.74 -1.29 3.16
CA GLN A 53 -7.02 -0.61 3.29
C GLN A 53 -6.80 0.83 3.74
N SER A 54 -7.56 1.75 3.15
CA SER A 54 -7.61 3.14 3.61
C SER A 54 -8.95 3.41 4.29
N LEU A 55 -8.92 4.09 5.43
CA LEU A 55 -10.11 4.52 6.16
C LEU A 55 -9.98 5.99 6.56
N SER A 56 -11.13 6.66 6.70
CA SER A 56 -11.23 8.03 7.19
C SER A 56 -11.95 8.04 8.52
N ILE A 57 -11.33 8.65 9.53
CA ILE A 57 -11.88 8.75 10.89
C ILE A 57 -12.32 10.16 11.12
N GLN A 58 -13.52 10.34 11.67
CA GLN A 58 -14.00 11.63 12.15
C GLN A 58 -13.87 11.73 13.67
N GLU A 59 -13.64 12.94 14.14
CA GLU A 59 -13.70 13.25 15.57
C GLU A 59 -15.06 12.89 16.16
N MET A 60 -15.09 12.54 17.45
CA MET A 60 -16.35 12.27 18.13
C MET A 60 -17.22 13.54 18.14
N PRO A 61 -18.48 13.47 17.67
CA PRO A 61 -19.35 14.65 17.57
C PRO A 61 -19.60 15.30 18.94
N GLU A 62 -19.52 14.52 20.01
CA GLU A 62 -19.67 14.96 21.40
C GLU A 62 -18.57 15.95 21.84
N ARG A 63 -17.41 15.93 21.18
CA ARG A 63 -16.23 16.74 21.53
C ARG A 63 -16.01 17.91 20.57
N ALA A 64 -16.81 18.00 19.50
CA ALA A 64 -16.67 19.03 18.49
C ALA A 64 -17.21 20.39 18.99
N PRO A 65 -16.49 21.51 18.78
CA PRO A 65 -16.98 22.83 19.13
C PRO A 65 -18.18 23.21 18.26
N LEU A 66 -19.18 23.85 18.87
CA LEU A 66 -20.40 24.27 18.20
C LEU A 66 -20.07 25.23 17.04
N GLY A 67 -20.58 24.91 15.84
CA GLY A 67 -20.46 25.78 14.66
C GLY A 67 -19.25 25.50 13.76
N GLN A 68 -18.42 24.51 14.04
CA GLN A 68 -17.37 24.06 13.10
C GLN A 68 -17.76 22.78 12.35
N LEU A 69 -17.17 22.60 11.16
CA LEU A 69 -17.24 21.34 10.41
C LEU A 69 -16.37 20.28 11.10
N PRO A 70 -16.84 19.02 11.23
CA PRO A 70 -16.07 17.95 11.86
C PRO A 70 -14.78 17.71 11.08
N ARG A 71 -13.67 17.57 11.80
CA ARG A 71 -12.37 17.24 11.20
C ARG A 71 -12.28 15.73 10.99
N SER A 72 -11.63 15.36 9.90
CA SER A 72 -11.33 13.97 9.56
C SER A 72 -9.84 13.77 9.36
N VAL A 73 -9.37 12.57 9.67
CA VAL A 73 -7.99 12.12 9.43
C VAL A 73 -8.06 10.80 8.65
N ASP A 74 -7.24 10.69 7.62
CA ASP A 74 -7.10 9.45 6.85
C ASP A 74 -6.02 8.56 7.48
N CYS A 75 -6.30 7.27 7.57
CA CYS A 75 -5.40 6.26 8.12
C CYS A 75 -5.31 5.08 7.15
N LEU A 76 -4.11 4.55 7.00
CA LEU A 76 -3.83 3.36 6.21
C LEU A 76 -3.64 2.17 7.16
N LEU A 77 -4.28 1.05 6.83
CA LEU A 77 -4.19 -0.23 7.52
C LEU A 77 -3.53 -1.24 6.57
N ASP A 78 -2.52 -1.95 7.06
CA ASP A 78 -1.81 -2.97 6.30
C ASP A 78 -1.88 -4.34 6.97
N ASN A 79 -1.77 -5.38 6.14
CA ASN A 79 -1.72 -6.78 6.55
C ASN A 79 -2.96 -7.19 7.37
N ASP A 80 -2.75 -7.74 8.56
CA ASP A 80 -3.81 -8.30 9.42
C ASP A 80 -4.71 -7.24 10.06
N LEU A 81 -4.39 -5.94 9.90
CA LEU A 81 -5.22 -4.84 10.39
C LEU A 81 -6.42 -4.55 9.48
N VAL A 82 -6.40 -5.05 8.24
CA VAL A 82 -7.50 -4.92 7.29
C VAL A 82 -8.77 -5.59 7.81
N ASP A 83 -9.93 -4.99 7.55
CA ASP A 83 -11.27 -5.46 7.93
C ASP A 83 -11.57 -5.56 9.44
N ASN A 84 -10.73 -5.00 10.32
CA ASN A 84 -11.01 -4.99 11.76
C ASN A 84 -12.05 -3.96 12.22
N VAL A 85 -12.40 -3.00 11.37
CA VAL A 85 -13.27 -1.87 11.73
C VAL A 85 -14.46 -1.79 10.78
N LYS A 86 -15.66 -1.59 11.33
CA LYS A 86 -16.86 -1.32 10.54
C LYS A 86 -17.20 0.18 10.56
N PRO A 87 -17.87 0.69 9.51
CA PRO A 87 -18.34 2.07 9.52
C PRO A 87 -19.29 2.34 10.71
N GLY A 88 -19.00 3.39 11.48
CA GLY A 88 -19.78 3.78 12.66
C GLY A 88 -19.20 3.30 14.00
N ASP A 89 -18.16 2.47 13.98
CA ASP A 89 -17.49 2.03 15.20
C ASP A 89 -16.68 3.18 15.85
N ARG A 90 -16.68 3.21 17.18
CA ARG A 90 -15.79 4.09 17.96
C ARG A 90 -14.43 3.42 18.07
N VAL A 91 -13.45 3.94 17.35
CA VAL A 91 -12.11 3.37 17.29
C VAL A 91 -11.07 4.28 17.92
N GLN A 92 -10.07 3.67 18.55
CA GLN A 92 -8.84 4.34 18.97
C GLN A 92 -7.69 3.76 18.17
N ILE A 93 -7.04 4.59 17.36
CA ILE A 93 -5.93 4.17 16.50
C ILE A 93 -4.63 4.75 17.04
N VAL A 94 -3.59 3.92 17.04
CA VAL A 94 -2.21 4.31 17.36
C VAL A 94 -1.35 3.94 16.15
N GLY A 95 -0.55 4.89 15.68
CA GLY A 95 0.27 4.70 14.49
C GLY A 95 1.21 5.86 14.26
N ILE A 96 1.95 5.79 13.15
CA ILE A 96 2.91 6.82 12.76
C ILE A 96 2.22 7.78 11.79
N PHE A 97 2.17 9.06 12.16
CA PHE A 97 1.68 10.10 11.25
C PHE A 97 2.78 10.45 10.24
N ARG A 98 2.49 10.29 8.94
CA ARG A 98 3.40 10.63 7.85
C ARG A 98 2.68 11.51 6.84
N ALA A 99 3.29 12.65 6.52
CA ALA A 99 2.87 13.46 5.38
C ALA A 99 3.45 12.82 4.11
N LEU A 100 2.66 11.96 3.46
CA LEU A 100 3.01 11.45 2.14
C LEU A 100 2.74 12.56 1.12
N SER A 101 3.79 13.07 0.48
CA SER A 101 3.60 13.95 -0.66
C SER A 101 3.04 13.12 -1.80
N GLY A 102 1.77 13.33 -2.11
CA GLY A 102 1.30 13.00 -3.45
C GLY A 102 2.08 13.90 -4.40
N ALA A 103 3.04 13.34 -5.12
CA ALA A 103 3.50 13.93 -6.36
C ALA A 103 2.30 13.94 -7.32
N LYS A 104 1.35 14.86 -7.11
CA LYS A 104 0.63 15.44 -8.22
C LYS A 104 1.71 16.20 -8.97
N ALA A 105 2.25 15.55 -10.00
CA ALA A 105 2.88 16.27 -11.09
C ALA A 105 1.83 17.29 -11.54
N GLY A 106 2.01 18.53 -11.09
CA GLY A 106 1.20 19.65 -11.52
C GLY A 106 1.29 19.71 -13.03
N THR A 107 0.13 19.67 -13.68
CA THR A 107 -0.06 20.29 -14.98
C THR A 107 -0.89 21.52 -14.76
#